data_AF-A0A8J2NU40-F1
#
_entry.id   AF-A0A8J2NU40-F1
#
_cell.length_a   1.000
_cell.length_b   1.000
_cell.length_c   1.000
_cell.angle_alpha   90.00
_cell.angle_beta   90.00
_cell.angle_gamma   90.00
#
_symmetry.space_group_name_H-M   'P 1'
#
loop_
_entity.id
_entity.type
_entity.pdbx_description
1 polymer ?
#
loop_
_entity_poly.entity_id
_entity_poly.type
_entity_poly.pdbx_seq_one_letter_code
_entity_poly.pdbx_strand_id
1 'polypeptide(L)' 'HDATGNAVVSGWGALDWDGEYPDVLHKVLIPIVSDQVCIAAYGGYFVASSNICAGYLSGGKDSCDG' A
#
# COMPACT_ATOMS: atom_id res chain seq x y z
N HIS A 1 -7.37 -13.02 2.11
CA HIS A 1 -7.01 -13.08 3.53
C HIS A 1 -8.11 -12.53 4.43
N ASP A 2 -8.07 -12.91 5.72
CA ASP A 2 -8.88 -12.31 6.79
C ASP A 2 -8.13 -11.22 7.58
N ALA A 3 -6.95 -10.79 7.10
CA ALA A 3 -6.20 -9.72 7.74
C ALA A 3 -7.02 -8.41 7.76
N THR A 4 -7.07 -7.78 8.93
CA THR A 4 -7.80 -6.53 9.19
C THR A 4 -6.96 -5.63 10.11
N GLY A 5 -7.34 -4.36 10.22
CA GLY A 5 -6.63 -3.37 11.04
C GLY A 5 -5.72 -2.47 10.20
N ASN A 6 -4.65 -1.97 10.81
CA ASN A 6 -3.70 -1.07 10.16
C ASN A 6 -2.32 -1.72 10.04
N ALA A 7 -1.66 -1.44 8.92
CA ALA A 7 -0.28 -1.82 8.67
C ALA A 7 0.63 -0.58 8.75
N VAL A 8 1.85 -0.77 9.22
CA VAL A 8 2.92 0.22 9.10
C VAL A 8 3.78 -0.18 7.91
N VAL A 9 3.90 0.72 6.95
CA VAL A 9 4.82 0.60 5.81
C VAL A 9 5.95 1.59 6.01
N SER A 10 7.18 1.19 5.75
CA SER A 10 8.37 2.05 5.90
C SER A 10 9.38 1.81 4.78
N GLY A 11 10.04 2.87 4.32
CA GLY A 11 11.04 2.78 3.26
C GLY A 11 11.67 4.13 2.92
N TRP A 12 12.54 4.09 1.92
CA TRP A 12 13.24 5.25 1.33
C TRP A 12 12.79 5.50 -0.11
N GLY A 13 11.61 5.02 -0.50
CA GLY A 13 11.06 5.27 -1.83
C GLY A 13 10.70 6.73 -2.05
N ALA A 14 10.43 7.07 -3.30
CA ALA A 14 10.04 8.41 -3.72
C ALA A 14 8.86 8.96 -2.89
N LEU A 15 8.88 10.25 -2.58
CA LEU A 15 7.84 10.88 -1.77
C LEU A 15 6.58 11.26 -2.59
N ASP A 16 6.73 11.34 -3.92
CA ASP A 16 5.65 11.53 -4.88
C ASP A 16 6.04 10.92 -6.24
N TRP A 17 5.11 10.96 -7.19
CA TRP A 17 5.34 10.42 -8.54
C TRP A 17 6.41 11.24 -9.27
N ASP A 18 7.52 10.59 -9.65
CA ASP A 18 8.73 11.23 -10.22
C ASP A 18 9.46 12.16 -9.23
N GLY A 19 9.29 11.88 -7.93
CA GLY A 19 9.82 12.68 -6.83
C GLY A 19 11.24 12.36 -6.40
N GLU A 20 11.66 13.08 -5.37
CA GLU A 20 12.95 12.86 -4.69
C GLU A 20 12.89 11.64 -3.76
N TYR A 21 14.04 10.99 -3.62
CA TYR A 21 14.26 9.91 -2.66
C TYR A 21 14.79 10.50 -1.35
N PRO A 22 14.15 10.23 -0.20
CA PRO A 22 14.56 10.79 1.08
C PRO A 22 15.85 10.14 1.59
N ASP A 23 16.72 10.93 2.24
CA ASP A 23 17.91 10.43 2.93
C ASP A 23 17.59 9.74 4.27
N VAL A 24 16.38 9.96 4.80
CA VAL A 24 15.91 9.42 6.07
C VAL A 24 14.81 8.40 5.86
N LEU A 25 14.67 7.43 6.76
CA LEU A 25 13.61 6.43 6.68
C LEU A 25 12.24 7.06 6.96
N HIS A 26 11.31 6.90 6.03
CA HIS A 26 9.92 7.31 6.24
C HIS A 26 9.05 6.11 6.64
N LYS A 27 7.94 6.40 7.32
CA LYS A 27 6.90 5.41 7.64
C LYS A 27 5.51 6.00 7.54
N VAL A 28 4.54 5.16 7.22
CA VAL A 28 3.13 5.49 7.12
C VAL A 28 2.28 4.40 7.77
N LEU A 29 1.22 4.81 8.45
CA LEU A 29 0.16 3.92 8.94
C LEU A 29 -1.02 3.96 7.96
N ILE A 30 -1.36 2.82 7.38
CA ILE A 30 -2.42 2.67 6.38
C ILE A 30 -3.33 1.48 6.72
N PRO A 31 -4.63 1.54 6.40
CA PRO A 31 -5.57 0.46 6.71
C PRO A 31 -5.39 -0.71 5.73
N ILE A 32 -5.54 -1.93 6.24
CA ILE A 32 -5.64 -3.13 5.41
C ILE A 32 -7.02 -3.12 4.72
N VAL A 33 -7.02 -3.45 3.43
CA VAL A 33 -8.19 -3.50 2.57
C VAL A 33 -8.58 -4.95 2.33
N SER A 34 -9.88 -5.23 2.19
CA SER A 34 -10.35 -6.60 1.96
C SER A 34 -10.00 -7.10 0.55
N ASP A 35 -9.83 -8.42 0.42
CA ASP A 35 -9.60 -9.07 -0.87
C ASP A 35 -10.63 -8.67 -1.92
N GLN A 36 -11.91 -8.56 -1.54
CA GLN A 36 -12.98 -8.22 -2.47
C GLN A 36 -12.74 -6.85 -3.13
N VAL A 37 -12.25 -5.89 -2.36
CA VAL A 37 -11.92 -4.55 -2.87
C VAL A 37 -10.64 -4.60 -3.71
N CYS A 38 -9.62 -5.36 -3.28
CA CYS A 38 -8.42 -5.58 -4.07
C CYS A 38 -8.73 -6.23 -5.44
N ILE A 39 -9.57 -7.27 -5.46
CA ILE A 39 -10.01 -7.95 -6.68
C ILE A 39 -10.80 -7.00 -7.57
N ALA A 40 -11.64 -6.14 -7.01
CA ALA A 40 -12.37 -5.13 -7.79
C ALA A 40 -11.42 -4.10 -8.43
N ALA A 41 -10.33 -3.73 -7.75
CA ALA A 41 -9.36 -2.74 -8.25
C ALA A 41 -8.32 -3.33 -9.23
N TYR A 42 -7.80 -4.52 -8.94
CA TYR A 42 -6.68 -5.14 -9.65
C TYR A 42 -7.06 -6.37 -10.49
N GLY A 43 -8.29 -6.86 -10.40
CA GLY A 43 -8.76 -8.01 -11.16
C GLY A 43 -7.90 -9.25 -10.96
N GLY A 44 -7.52 -9.89 -12.07
CA GLY A 44 -6.71 -11.12 -12.08
C GLY A 44 -5.26 -10.94 -11.64
N TYR A 45 -4.79 -9.72 -11.42
CA TYR A 45 -3.43 -9.46 -10.92
C TYR A 45 -3.31 -9.65 -9.41
N PHE A 46 -4.43 -9.65 -8.68
CA PHE A 46 -4.43 -9.87 -7.23
C PHE A 46 -4.72 -11.35 -6.91
N VAL A 47 -3.81 -11.97 -6.15
CA VAL A 47 -3.94 -13.35 -5.69
C VAL A 47 -4.18 -13.37 -4.18
N ALA A 48 -5.44 -13.58 -3.78
CA ALA A 48 -5.90 -13.54 -2.39
C ALA A 48 -5.15 -14.46 -1.39
N SER A 49 -4.51 -15.52 -1.89
CA SER A 49 -3.72 -16.46 -1.08
C SER A 49 -2.29 -15.97 -0.77
N SER A 50 -1.77 -14.99 -1.51
CA SER A 50 -0.38 -14.52 -1.39
C SER A 50 -0.24 -13.00 -1.36
N ASN A 51 -1.31 -12.24 -1.58
CA ASN A 51 -1.29 -10.78 -1.59
C ASN A 51 -2.16 -10.22 -0.47
N ILE A 52 -1.80 -9.01 -0.02
CA ILE A 52 -2.55 -8.16 0.90
C ILE A 52 -2.52 -6.76 0.29
N CYS A 53 -3.64 -6.04 0.26
CA CYS A 53 -3.60 -4.60 -0.03
C CYS A 53 -3.76 -3.81 1.27
N ALA A 54 -3.06 -2.70 1.34
CA ALA A 54 -3.26 -1.70 2.38
C ALA A 54 -3.20 -0.32 1.72
N GLY A 55 -4.04 0.61 2.17
CA GLY A 55 -4.14 1.94 1.58
C GLY A 55 -5.50 2.57 1.79
N TYR A 56 -5.55 3.89 1.69
CA TYR A 56 -6.81 4.64 1.72
C TYR A 56 -7.44 4.65 0.34
N LEU A 57 -8.73 4.30 0.21
CA LEU A 57 -9.45 4.37 -1.07
C LEU A 57 -9.54 5.79 -1.64
N SER A 58 -9.45 6.80 -0.78
CA SER A 58 -9.36 8.21 -1.16
C SER A 58 -7.97 8.65 -1.64
N GLY A 59 -6.98 7.75 -1.60
CA GLY A 59 -5.57 8.07 -1.84
C GLY A 59 -4.94 8.90 -0.72
N GLY A 60 -3.79 9.50 -1.03
CA GLY A 60 -3.10 10.50 -0.21
C GLY A 60 -1.83 10.00 0.49
N LYS A 61 -1.81 8.76 0.98
CA LYS A 61 -0.60 8.17 1.58
C LYS A 61 -0.47 6.71 1.17
N ASP A 62 0.67 6.34 0.61
CA ASP A 62 0.98 5.01 0.14
C ASP A 62 2.50 4.81 0.04
N SER A 63 2.95 3.59 -0.26
CA SER A 63 4.30 3.33 -0.76
C SER A 63 4.48 3.88 -2.19
N CYS A 64 5.73 4.17 -2.56
CA CYS A 64 6.13 4.54 -3.91
C CYS A 64 7.43 3.80 -4.29
N ASP A 65 7.91 4.04 -5.51
CA ASP A 65 9.09 3.39 -6.08
C ASP A 65 10.34 3.59 -5.21
N GLY A 66 11.11 2.53 -4.98
CA GLY A 66 12.33 2.52 -4.16
C GLY A 66 12.82 1.12 -3.83
#